data_AF-A0A950SWD2-F1
#
_entry.id   AF-A0A950SWD2-F1
#
_cell.length_a   1.000
_cell.length_b   1.000
_cell.length_c   1.000
_cell.angle_alpha   90.00
_cell.angle_beta   90.00
_cell.angle_gamma   90.00
#
_symmetry.space_group_name_H-M   'P 1'
#
loop_
_entity.id
_entity.type
_entity.pdbx_description
1 polymer ?
#
loop_
_entity_poly.entity_id
_entity_poly.type
_entity_poly.pdbx_seq_one_letter_code
_entity_poly.pdbx_strand_id
1 'polypeptide(L)'
;VAEPDLTVTIGIPGGAHLAEKTMNARLGIIGGLSILGTTGVVIPYSCSSWIHSIHRGIDVARAAGLRHIAASTGATSERTVQRLYNLPDHALIDMGDFVGGTLKYLRRHPVERLTIAGGFAKLAKLAAGQLDLHSSRSRVDIGWLAGMLGDLGAAPAMADAARAAGGAFEILRLAGDLRDTLACAIARRARDVALATMSERIAVEVAIVDRQGELLALVGG
;
A
#
# COMPACT_ATOMS: atom_id res chain seq x y z
N VAL A 1 10.52 -15.85 -52.05
CA VAL A 1 9.57 -16.17 -50.95
C VAL A 1 8.19 -16.10 -51.58
N ALA A 2 7.39 -17.16 -51.49
CA ALA A 2 6.05 -17.18 -52.07
C ALA A 2 5.16 -16.12 -51.38
N GLU A 3 4.32 -15.43 -52.14
CA GLU A 3 3.33 -14.51 -51.55
C GLU A 3 2.28 -15.32 -50.76
N PRO A 4 1.83 -14.82 -49.60
CA PRO A 4 0.86 -15.53 -48.78
C PRO A 4 -0.51 -15.57 -49.48
N ASP A 5 -1.20 -16.70 -49.39
CA ASP A 5 -2.54 -16.88 -49.98
C ASP A 5 -3.61 -15.97 -49.35
N LEU A 6 -3.36 -15.44 -48.14
CA LEU A 6 -4.25 -14.51 -47.45
C LEU A 6 -3.47 -13.61 -46.49
N THR A 7 -3.80 -12.32 -46.48
CA THR A 7 -3.30 -11.34 -45.49
C THR A 7 -4.47 -10.85 -44.62
N VAL A 8 -4.30 -10.91 -43.30
CA VAL A 8 -5.32 -10.48 -42.32
C VAL A 8 -4.75 -9.37 -41.44
N THR A 9 -5.53 -8.32 -41.22
CA THR A 9 -5.23 -7.25 -40.26
C THR A 9 -6.13 -7.40 -39.05
N ILE A 10 -5.53 -7.45 -37.85
CA ILE A 10 -6.24 -7.50 -36.57
C ILE A 10 -6.11 -6.14 -35.90
N GLY A 11 -7.25 -5.56 -35.52
CA GLY A 11 -7.31 -4.28 -34.81
C GLY A 11 -8.18 -4.38 -33.56
N ILE A 12 -7.92 -3.51 -32.60
CA ILE A 12 -8.77 -3.32 -31.42
C ILE A 12 -9.53 -2.00 -31.61
N PRO A 13 -10.83 -2.03 -31.92
CA PRO A 13 -11.64 -0.82 -32.03
C PRO A 13 -11.54 0.02 -30.75
N GLY A 14 -11.18 1.30 -30.88
CA GLY A 14 -10.99 2.18 -29.72
C GLY A 14 -9.76 1.88 -28.86
N GLY A 15 -8.83 1.03 -29.32
CA GLY A 15 -7.65 0.61 -28.55
C GLY A 15 -6.78 1.77 -28.07
N ALA A 16 -6.65 2.84 -28.86
CA ALA A 16 -5.90 4.04 -28.46
C ALA A 16 -6.50 4.71 -27.20
N HIS A 17 -7.82 4.89 -27.16
CA HIS A 17 -8.50 5.49 -26.00
C HIS A 17 -8.49 4.54 -24.79
N LEU A 18 -8.62 3.23 -25.01
CA LEU A 18 -8.51 2.25 -23.94
C LEU A 18 -7.11 2.21 -23.33
N ALA A 19 -6.06 2.42 -24.14
CA ALA A 19 -4.67 2.43 -23.67
C ALA A 19 -4.39 3.54 -22.64
N GLU A 20 -5.09 4.67 -22.72
CA GLU A 20 -5.02 5.76 -21.73
C GLU A 20 -5.40 5.31 -20.32
N LYS A 21 -6.21 4.25 -20.21
CA LYS A 21 -6.66 3.67 -18.93
C LYS A 21 -5.80 2.50 -18.47
N THR A 22 -4.65 2.26 -19.13
CA THR A 22 -3.71 1.19 -18.80
C THR A 22 -2.37 1.73 -18.35
N MET A 23 -1.49 0.86 -17.85
CA MET A 23 -0.10 1.23 -17.56
C MET A 23 0.81 1.24 -18.80
N ASN A 24 0.29 1.01 -20.02
CA ASN A 24 1.10 0.88 -21.24
C ASN A 24 1.94 2.13 -21.56
N ALA A 25 1.41 3.33 -21.27
CA ALA A 25 2.15 4.58 -21.43
C ALA A 25 3.41 4.62 -20.55
N ARG A 26 3.35 4.04 -19.34
CA ARG A 26 4.52 3.92 -18.43
C ARG A 26 5.59 2.97 -18.97
N LEU A 27 5.23 2.11 -19.92
CA LEU A 27 6.12 1.15 -20.59
C LEU A 27 6.55 1.62 -21.99
N GLY A 28 6.23 2.88 -22.37
CA GLY A 28 6.61 3.46 -23.66
C GLY A 28 5.69 3.09 -24.83
N ILE A 29 4.56 2.44 -24.58
CA ILE A 29 3.60 2.02 -25.61
C ILE A 29 2.53 3.11 -25.72
N ILE A 30 2.56 3.86 -26.82
CA ILE A 30 1.67 5.01 -27.08
C ILE A 30 0.76 4.71 -28.28
N GLY A 31 -0.50 5.12 -28.20
CA GLY A 31 -1.45 5.03 -29.31
C GLY A 31 -2.12 3.66 -29.50
N GLY A 32 -1.91 2.70 -28.59
CA GLY A 32 -2.52 1.37 -28.68
C GLY A 32 -2.34 0.50 -27.45
N LEU A 33 -3.02 -0.64 -27.45
CA LEU A 33 -2.93 -1.66 -26.41
C LEU A 33 -1.90 -2.72 -26.78
N SER A 34 -1.20 -3.26 -25.79
CA SER A 34 -0.34 -4.43 -25.97
C SER A 34 -1.17 -5.70 -26.14
N ILE A 35 -1.01 -6.39 -27.27
CA ILE A 35 -1.53 -7.76 -27.45
C ILE A 35 -0.47 -8.71 -26.91
N LEU A 36 -0.73 -9.27 -25.73
CA LEU A 36 0.19 -10.12 -25.00
C LEU A 36 -0.51 -11.43 -24.62
N GLY A 37 0.20 -12.55 -24.69
CA GLY A 37 -0.31 -13.85 -24.31
C GLY A 37 0.37 -14.96 -25.09
N THR A 38 1.30 -15.67 -24.45
CA THR A 38 1.99 -16.82 -25.07
C THR A 38 1.13 -18.08 -25.07
N THR A 39 0.15 -18.16 -24.18
CA THR A 39 -0.71 -19.34 -23.99
C THR A 39 -2.17 -19.12 -24.40
N GLY A 40 -2.59 -17.87 -24.63
CA GLY A 40 -3.98 -17.53 -24.95
C GLY A 40 -4.98 -17.68 -23.79
N VAL A 41 -4.53 -18.00 -22.57
CA VAL A 41 -5.40 -18.18 -21.39
C VAL A 41 -5.33 -16.94 -20.49
N VAL A 42 -6.49 -16.34 -20.21
CA VAL A 42 -6.61 -15.24 -19.22
C VAL A 42 -6.88 -15.85 -17.84
N ILE A 43 -5.95 -15.67 -16.91
CA ILE A 43 -6.15 -16.05 -15.50
C ILE A 43 -6.74 -14.84 -14.77
N PRO A 44 -7.99 -14.89 -14.26
CA PRO A 44 -8.57 -13.80 -13.49
C PRO A 44 -7.76 -13.53 -12.23
N TYR A 45 -7.71 -12.26 -11.79
CA TYR A 45 -6.87 -11.84 -10.67
C TYR A 45 -7.22 -12.60 -9.37
N SER A 46 -6.43 -13.61 -9.05
CA SER A 46 -6.41 -14.29 -7.75
C SER A 46 -5.57 -13.48 -6.75
N CYS A 47 -5.67 -13.75 -5.44
CA CYS A 47 -4.73 -13.18 -4.46
C CYS A 47 -3.26 -13.45 -4.82
N SER A 48 -2.94 -14.57 -5.49
CA SER A 48 -1.59 -14.86 -5.95
C SER A 48 -1.12 -13.93 -7.06
N SER A 49 -2.00 -13.52 -7.98
CA SER A 49 -1.66 -12.54 -9.03
C SER A 49 -1.39 -11.14 -8.46
N TRP A 50 -2.09 -10.74 -7.39
CA TRP A 50 -1.84 -9.47 -6.70
C TRP A 50 -0.52 -9.47 -5.93
N ILE A 51 -0.19 -10.57 -5.27
CA ILE A 51 1.14 -10.73 -4.65
C ILE A 51 2.24 -10.70 -5.72
N HIS A 52 1.99 -11.31 -6.88
CA HIS A 52 2.94 -11.30 -7.99
C HIS A 52 3.16 -9.90 -8.57
N SER A 53 2.12 -9.05 -8.65
CA SER A 53 2.28 -7.66 -9.09
C SER A 53 3.11 -6.84 -8.10
N ILE A 54 2.94 -7.05 -6.79
CA ILE A 54 3.79 -6.44 -5.75
C ILE A 54 5.25 -6.83 -5.96
N HIS A 55 5.53 -8.13 -6.13
CA HIS A 55 6.90 -8.62 -6.37
C HIS A 55 7.51 -7.99 -7.63
N ARG A 56 6.74 -7.97 -8.73
CA ARG A 56 7.18 -7.36 -10.00
C ARG A 56 7.45 -5.87 -9.88
N GLY A 57 6.59 -5.12 -9.16
CA GLY A 57 6.83 -3.71 -8.91
C GLY A 57 8.14 -3.47 -8.16
N ILE A 58 8.41 -4.26 -7.13
CA ILE A 58 9.66 -4.20 -6.35
C ILE A 58 10.86 -4.55 -7.23
N ASP A 59 10.77 -5.60 -8.04
CA ASP A 59 11.85 -5.99 -8.96
C ASP A 59 12.16 -4.88 -9.98
N VAL A 60 11.13 -4.25 -10.55
CA VAL A 60 11.29 -3.12 -11.48
C VAL A 60 11.94 -1.93 -10.79
N ALA A 61 11.49 -1.57 -9.58
CA ALA A 61 12.09 -0.47 -8.82
C ALA A 61 13.59 -0.72 -8.54
N ARG A 62 13.93 -1.95 -8.14
CA ARG A 62 15.31 -2.36 -7.88
C ARG A 62 16.15 -2.37 -9.15
N ALA A 63 15.62 -2.88 -10.26
CA ALA A 63 16.31 -2.90 -11.55
C ALA A 63 16.54 -1.49 -12.11
N ALA A 64 15.64 -0.55 -11.80
CA ALA A 64 15.79 0.88 -12.13
C ALA A 64 16.77 1.62 -11.20
N GLY A 65 17.39 0.94 -10.22
CA GLY A 65 18.32 1.55 -9.28
C GLY A 65 17.67 2.44 -8.23
N LEU A 66 16.36 2.31 -8.01
CA LEU A 66 15.68 3.07 -6.98
C LEU A 66 16.03 2.56 -5.59
N ARG A 67 16.42 3.50 -4.72
CA ARG A 67 16.82 3.22 -3.34
C ARG A 67 15.66 3.33 -2.36
N HIS A 68 14.63 4.09 -2.74
CA HIS A 68 13.43 4.35 -1.94
C HIS A 68 12.18 3.94 -2.70
N ILE A 69 11.37 3.07 -2.09
CA ILE A 69 10.04 2.70 -2.59
C ILE A 69 8.97 3.02 -1.55
N ALA A 70 7.74 3.20 -2.01
CA ALA A 70 6.58 3.36 -1.14
C ALA A 70 5.54 2.26 -1.39
N ALA A 71 5.22 1.49 -0.36
CA ALA A 71 4.19 0.46 -0.38
C ALA A 71 2.89 1.01 0.23
N SER A 72 1.87 1.17 -0.60
CA SER A 72 0.64 1.86 -0.23
C SER A 72 -0.57 0.93 -0.14
N THR A 73 -1.46 1.17 0.83
CA THR A 73 -2.71 0.39 0.96
C THR A 73 -3.80 0.78 -0.05
N GLY A 74 -3.59 1.86 -0.81
CA GLY A 74 -4.49 2.31 -1.85
C GLY A 74 -4.09 3.67 -2.44
N ALA A 75 -4.86 4.12 -3.44
CA ALA A 75 -4.53 5.28 -4.29
C ALA A 75 -4.34 6.61 -3.53
N THR A 76 -5.13 6.86 -2.47
CA THR A 76 -4.98 8.10 -1.67
C THR A 76 -3.64 8.13 -0.94
N SER A 77 -3.28 7.04 -0.26
CA SER A 77 -1.98 6.92 0.41
C SER A 77 -0.81 6.97 -0.59
N GLU A 78 -0.97 6.32 -1.74
CA GLU A 78 0.04 6.32 -2.81
C GLU A 78 0.31 7.73 -3.33
N ARG A 79 -0.74 8.47 -3.68
CA ARG A 79 -0.59 9.85 -4.17
C ARG A 79 0.01 10.77 -3.10
N THR A 80 -0.33 10.55 -1.84
CA THR A 80 0.18 11.36 -0.72
C THR A 80 1.68 11.15 -0.53
N VAL A 81 2.12 9.90 -0.46
CA VAL A 81 3.56 9.58 -0.31
C VAL A 81 4.36 9.89 -1.57
N GLN A 82 3.76 9.75 -2.75
CA GLN A 82 4.36 10.18 -4.02
C GLN A 82 4.69 11.68 -3.98
N ARG A 83 3.73 12.52 -3.57
CA ARG A 83 3.93 13.98 -3.46
C ARG A 83 4.92 14.34 -2.36
N LEU A 84 4.87 13.65 -1.23
CA LEU A 84 5.75 13.89 -0.09
C LEU A 84 7.23 13.75 -0.45
N TYR A 85 7.56 12.76 -1.28
CA TYR A 85 8.94 12.40 -1.62
C TYR A 85 9.31 12.61 -3.09
N ASN A 86 8.38 13.14 -3.89
CA ASN A 86 8.50 13.25 -5.34
C ASN A 86 8.95 11.93 -6.01
N LEU A 87 8.36 10.81 -5.58
CA LEU A 87 8.75 9.49 -6.06
C LEU A 87 8.27 9.27 -7.50
N PRO A 88 9.09 8.66 -8.36
CA PRO A 88 8.65 8.27 -9.69
C PRO A 88 7.63 7.13 -9.60
N ASP A 89 6.79 7.00 -10.61
CA ASP A 89 5.69 6.01 -10.62
C ASP A 89 6.15 4.57 -10.35
N HIS A 90 7.35 4.19 -10.81
CA HIS A 90 7.89 2.84 -10.62
C HIS A 90 8.49 2.61 -9.23
N ALA A 91 8.53 3.63 -8.35
CA ALA A 91 8.82 3.49 -6.92
C ALA A 91 7.57 3.19 -6.08
N LEU A 92 6.39 3.34 -6.68
CA LEU A 92 5.10 3.20 -6.00
C LEU A 92 4.60 1.76 -6.16
N ILE A 93 4.39 1.11 -5.02
CA ILE A 93 3.94 -0.28 -4.96
C ILE A 93 2.53 -0.28 -4.36
N ASP A 94 1.54 -0.63 -5.18
CA ASP A 94 0.18 -0.89 -4.69
C ASP A 94 0.14 -2.24 -3.98
N MET A 95 0.37 -2.17 -2.67
CA MET A 95 0.38 -3.32 -1.77
C MET A 95 -1.03 -3.78 -1.40
N GLY A 96 -2.02 -2.89 -1.48
CA GLY A 96 -3.34 -3.11 -0.92
C GLY A 96 -3.25 -3.57 0.54
N ASP A 97 -3.83 -4.74 0.81
CA ASP A 97 -3.89 -5.33 2.15
C ASP A 97 -2.74 -6.30 2.49
N PHE A 98 -1.85 -6.57 1.53
CA PHE A 98 -0.85 -7.63 1.60
C PHE A 98 0.51 -7.15 2.15
N VAL A 99 0.48 -6.51 3.33
CA VAL A 99 1.72 -6.02 3.96
C VAL A 99 2.68 -7.14 4.31
N GLY A 100 2.20 -8.25 4.86
CA GLY A 100 3.04 -9.41 5.15
C GLY A 100 3.74 -9.98 3.93
N GLY A 101 3.05 -10.03 2.78
CA GLY A 101 3.65 -10.47 1.51
C GLY A 101 4.76 -9.53 1.07
N THR A 102 4.48 -8.23 1.09
CA THR A 102 5.43 -7.16 0.76
C THR A 102 6.69 -7.22 1.63
N LEU A 103 6.52 -7.24 2.96
CA LEU A 103 7.63 -7.28 3.92
C LEU A 103 8.48 -8.55 3.78
N LYS A 104 7.83 -9.73 3.61
CA LYS A 104 8.53 -11.01 3.42
C LYS A 104 9.33 -11.04 2.12
N TYR A 105 8.85 -10.39 1.07
CA TYR A 105 9.56 -10.28 -0.20
C TYR A 105 10.77 -9.34 -0.08
N LEU A 106 10.59 -8.15 0.50
CA LEU A 106 11.67 -7.19 0.73
C LEU A 106 12.77 -7.71 1.65
N ARG A 107 12.45 -8.61 2.57
CA ARG A 107 13.46 -9.33 3.38
C ARG A 107 14.48 -10.08 2.52
N ARG A 108 14.06 -10.64 1.37
CA ARG A 108 14.93 -11.36 0.42
C ARG A 108 15.45 -10.47 -0.70
N HIS A 109 14.73 -9.39 -1.00
CA HIS A 109 15.02 -8.45 -2.09
C HIS A 109 15.09 -7.02 -1.54
N PRO A 110 16.14 -6.68 -0.75
CA PRO A 110 16.18 -5.43 -0.02
C PRO A 110 16.30 -4.20 -0.95
N VAL A 111 15.82 -3.08 -0.41
CA VAL A 111 15.98 -1.69 -0.86
C VAL A 111 16.51 -0.88 0.32
N GLU A 112 17.07 0.31 0.09
CA GLU A 112 17.62 1.11 1.21
C GLU A 112 16.52 1.67 2.12
N ARG A 113 15.42 2.16 1.52
CA ARG A 113 14.31 2.80 2.24
C ARG A 113 12.96 2.31 1.76
N LEU A 114 12.08 2.01 2.70
CA LEU A 114 10.68 1.66 2.49
C LEU A 114 9.80 2.64 3.27
N THR A 115 8.84 3.27 2.59
CA THR A 115 7.71 3.92 3.27
C THR A 115 6.46 3.08 3.14
N ILE A 116 5.86 2.68 4.24
CA ILE A 116 4.55 2.03 4.29
C ILE A 116 3.49 3.11 4.48
N ALA A 117 2.63 3.30 3.49
CA ALA A 117 1.61 4.36 3.51
C ALA A 117 0.19 3.77 3.54
N GLY A 118 -0.69 4.34 4.36
CA GLY A 118 -2.08 3.87 4.39
C GLY A 118 -2.99 4.59 5.36
N GLY A 119 -4.25 4.15 5.36
CA GLY A 119 -5.27 4.70 6.25
C GLY A 119 -5.12 4.22 7.69
N PHE A 120 -5.52 5.06 8.65
CA PHE A 120 -5.42 4.79 10.10
C PHE A 120 -5.88 3.38 10.51
N ALA A 121 -7.04 2.92 10.02
CA ALA A 121 -7.56 1.59 10.36
C ALA A 121 -6.65 0.44 9.88
N LYS A 122 -6.00 0.57 8.72
CA LYS A 122 -5.10 -0.45 8.16
C LYS A 122 -3.79 -0.47 8.94
N LEU A 123 -3.22 0.70 9.25
CA LEU A 123 -2.00 0.77 10.04
C LEU A 123 -2.22 0.39 11.51
N ALA A 124 -3.41 0.62 12.06
CA ALA A 124 -3.77 0.12 13.40
C ALA A 124 -3.73 -1.41 13.47
N LYS A 125 -4.17 -2.11 12.41
CA LYS A 125 -4.05 -3.57 12.32
C LYS A 125 -2.58 -4.02 12.25
N LEU A 126 -1.77 -3.34 11.45
CA LEU A 126 -0.34 -3.62 11.38
C LEU A 126 0.34 -3.39 12.74
N ALA A 127 0.02 -2.30 13.42
CA ALA A 127 0.49 -1.99 14.77
C ALA A 127 0.08 -3.05 15.81
N ALA A 128 -1.06 -3.71 15.61
CA ALA A 128 -1.50 -4.86 16.41
C ALA A 128 -0.86 -6.19 15.98
N GLY A 129 0.12 -6.19 15.06
CA GLY A 129 0.83 -7.39 14.60
C GLY A 129 0.18 -8.13 13.43
N GLN A 130 -0.91 -7.61 12.85
CA GLN A 130 -1.60 -8.26 11.74
C GLN A 130 -0.87 -8.01 10.43
N LEU A 131 -0.50 -9.09 9.75
CA LEU A 131 0.23 -9.03 8.47
C LEU A 131 -0.67 -9.12 7.23
N ASP A 132 -1.98 -9.27 7.43
CA ASP A 132 -3.01 -9.15 6.39
C ASP A 132 -4.05 -8.15 6.88
N LEU A 133 -4.20 -7.04 6.15
CA LEU A 133 -4.98 -5.89 6.57
C LEU A 133 -6.44 -5.97 6.08
N HIS A 134 -6.81 -7.04 5.37
CA HIS A 134 -8.15 -7.23 4.84
C HIS A 134 -9.15 -7.46 5.99
N SER A 135 -10.34 -6.86 5.90
CA SER A 135 -11.35 -6.90 6.97
C SER A 135 -11.89 -8.30 7.27
N SER A 136 -11.89 -9.19 6.28
CA SER A 136 -12.28 -10.60 6.47
C SER A 136 -11.20 -11.45 7.15
N ARG A 137 -9.95 -10.98 7.18
CA ARG A 137 -8.80 -11.70 7.75
C ARG A 137 -8.44 -11.20 9.13
N SER A 138 -8.56 -9.90 9.33
CA SER A 138 -8.31 -9.24 10.60
C SER A 138 -9.32 -8.12 10.84
N ARG A 139 -9.72 -7.93 12.09
CA ARG A 139 -10.54 -6.79 12.53
C ARG A 139 -9.66 -5.85 13.35
N VAL A 140 -10.04 -4.57 13.37
CA VAL A 140 -9.40 -3.64 14.31
C VAL A 140 -9.84 -4.02 15.72
N ASP A 141 -8.88 -4.20 16.61
CA ASP A 141 -9.15 -4.39 18.03
C ASP A 141 -9.48 -3.04 18.67
N ILE A 142 -10.78 -2.80 18.88
CA ILE A 142 -11.32 -1.58 19.47
C ILE A 142 -10.89 -1.43 20.92
N GLY A 143 -10.87 -2.53 21.69
CA GLY A 143 -10.47 -2.51 23.09
C GLY A 143 -9.00 -2.13 23.25
N TRP A 144 -8.14 -2.73 22.42
CA TRP A 144 -6.72 -2.39 22.38
C TRP A 144 -6.47 -0.94 21.93
N LEU A 145 -7.18 -0.47 20.90
CA LEU A 145 -7.04 0.90 20.41
C LEU A 145 -7.51 1.94 21.42
N ALA A 146 -8.63 1.68 22.10
CA ALA A 146 -9.12 2.52 23.20
C ALA A 146 -8.18 2.48 24.42
N GLY A 147 -7.57 1.32 24.71
CA GLY A 147 -6.54 1.18 25.74
C GLY A 147 -5.34 2.08 25.47
N MET A 148 -4.80 2.06 24.26
CA MET A 148 -3.70 2.97 23.88
C MET A 148 -4.09 4.43 23.98
N LEU A 149 -5.31 4.81 23.61
CA LEU A 149 -5.78 6.18 23.78
C LEU A 149 -5.77 6.58 25.28
N GLY A 150 -6.14 5.66 26.18
CA GLY A 150 -6.01 5.82 27.63
C GLY A 150 -4.55 5.98 28.08
N ASP A 151 -3.64 5.15 27.57
CA ASP A 151 -2.19 5.22 27.88
C ASP A 151 -1.56 6.56 27.45
N LEU A 152 -2.15 7.22 26.45
CA LEU A 152 -1.75 8.54 25.96
C LEU A 152 -2.35 9.70 26.78
N GLY A 153 -3.06 9.41 27.87
CA GLY A 153 -3.59 10.42 28.79
C GLY A 153 -5.02 10.87 28.48
N ALA A 154 -5.78 10.11 27.69
CA ALA A 154 -7.19 10.41 27.47
C ALA A 154 -7.98 10.37 28.78
N ALA A 155 -8.90 11.33 28.94
CA ALA A 155 -9.82 11.34 30.07
C ALA A 155 -10.65 10.04 30.11
N PRO A 156 -11.03 9.53 31.31
CA PRO A 156 -11.78 8.28 31.42
C PRO A 156 -13.02 8.22 30.53
N ALA A 157 -13.79 9.31 30.45
CA ALA A 157 -14.97 9.40 29.60
C ALA A 157 -14.65 9.24 28.09
N MET A 158 -13.51 9.76 27.63
CA MET A 158 -13.06 9.60 26.23
C MET A 158 -12.64 8.15 25.96
N ALA A 159 -11.91 7.53 26.90
CA ALA A 159 -11.51 6.14 26.79
C ALA A 159 -12.72 5.19 26.79
N ASP A 160 -13.73 5.44 27.63
CA ASP A 160 -14.97 4.67 27.66
C ASP A 160 -15.79 4.82 26.37
N ALA A 161 -15.91 6.06 25.85
CA ALA A 161 -16.53 6.30 24.55
C ALA A 161 -15.78 5.56 23.42
N ALA A 162 -14.45 5.56 23.45
CA ALA A 162 -13.64 4.85 22.47
C ALA A 162 -13.85 3.32 22.53
N ARG A 163 -14.04 2.73 23.72
CA ARG A 163 -14.36 1.30 23.87
C ARG A 163 -15.70 0.92 23.25
N ALA A 164 -16.67 1.85 23.26
CA ALA A 164 -17.99 1.65 22.67
C ALA A 164 -18.05 1.97 21.16
N ALA A 165 -16.95 2.45 20.57
CA ALA A 165 -16.91 2.88 19.17
C ALA A 165 -17.10 1.72 18.18
N GLY A 166 -17.78 2.00 17.07
CA GLY A 166 -18.02 1.03 16.00
C GLY A 166 -16.82 0.76 15.10
N GLY A 167 -15.75 1.55 15.21
CA GLY A 167 -14.56 1.40 14.37
C GLY A 167 -13.41 2.35 14.68
N ALA A 168 -12.26 2.09 14.05
CA ALA A 168 -11.02 2.85 14.25
C ALA A 168 -11.16 4.35 13.98
N PHE A 169 -11.91 4.73 12.92
CA PHE A 169 -12.09 6.13 12.55
C PHE A 169 -12.91 6.91 13.59
N GLU A 170 -13.86 6.25 14.24
CA GLU A 170 -14.62 6.87 15.32
C GLU A 170 -13.72 7.11 16.53
N ILE A 171 -12.87 6.15 16.90
CA ILE A 171 -11.87 6.35 17.97
C ILE A 171 -10.93 7.50 17.62
N LEU A 172 -10.42 7.55 16.39
CA LEU A 172 -9.53 8.64 15.95
C LEU A 172 -10.21 10.01 16.04
N ARG A 173 -11.51 10.09 15.74
CA ARG A 173 -12.30 11.32 15.88
C ARG A 173 -12.53 11.67 17.36
N LEU A 174 -12.84 10.68 18.20
CA LEU A 174 -13.04 10.86 19.64
C LEU A 174 -11.76 11.31 20.36
N ALA A 175 -10.59 10.95 19.83
CA ALA A 175 -9.30 11.33 20.39
C ALA A 175 -9.09 12.86 20.47
N GLY A 176 -9.81 13.67 19.69
CA GLY A 176 -9.73 15.14 19.76
C GLY A 176 -8.28 15.63 19.63
N ASP A 177 -7.78 16.37 20.61
CA ASP A 177 -6.41 16.89 20.65
C ASP A 177 -5.34 15.78 20.70
N LEU A 178 -5.71 14.56 21.11
CA LEU A 178 -4.83 13.39 21.10
C LEU A 178 -4.80 12.67 19.75
N ARG A 179 -5.55 13.13 18.74
CA ARG A 179 -5.66 12.49 17.42
C ARG A 179 -4.30 12.22 16.77
N ASP A 180 -3.45 13.24 16.69
CA ASP A 180 -2.16 13.12 16.00
C ASP A 180 -1.16 12.34 16.86
N THR A 181 -1.24 12.47 18.19
CA THR A 181 -0.47 11.66 19.15
C THR A 181 -0.80 10.17 19.02
N LEU A 182 -2.09 9.83 18.91
CA LEU A 182 -2.57 8.47 18.68
C LEU A 182 -2.09 7.95 17.32
N ALA A 183 -2.20 8.75 16.25
CA ALA A 183 -1.69 8.38 14.93
C ALA A 183 -0.17 8.11 14.96
N CYS A 184 0.61 8.96 15.63
CA CYS A 184 2.05 8.75 15.80
C CYS A 184 2.38 7.47 16.59
N ALA A 185 1.64 7.18 17.66
CA ALA A 185 1.81 5.95 18.43
C ALA A 185 1.52 4.69 17.59
N ILE A 186 0.44 4.72 16.79
CA ILE A 186 0.14 3.66 15.82
C ILE A 186 1.25 3.50 14.80
N ALA A 187 1.71 4.60 14.20
CA ALA A 187 2.75 4.57 13.18
C ALA A 187 4.07 3.99 13.71
N ARG A 188 4.49 4.37 14.93
CA ARG A 188 5.65 3.78 15.63
C ARG A 188 5.51 2.28 15.78
N ARG A 189 4.40 1.81 16.33
CA ARG A 189 4.22 0.38 16.59
C ARG A 189 4.06 -0.44 15.31
N ALA A 190 3.41 0.13 14.28
CA ALA A 190 3.35 -0.47 12.94
C ALA A 190 4.75 -0.61 12.32
N ARG A 191 5.62 0.40 12.50
CA ARG A 191 7.02 0.35 12.07
C ARG A 191 7.77 -0.75 12.82
N ASP A 192 7.57 -0.89 14.12
CA ASP A 192 8.24 -1.93 14.92
C ASP A 192 7.85 -3.34 14.44
N VAL A 193 6.57 -3.56 14.14
CA VAL A 193 6.09 -4.82 13.55
C VAL A 193 6.69 -5.05 12.16
N ALA A 194 6.78 -4.01 11.33
CA ALA A 194 7.38 -4.10 10.01
C ALA A 194 8.87 -4.47 10.09
N LEU A 195 9.62 -3.82 10.97
CA LEU A 195 11.05 -4.09 11.22
C LEU A 195 11.26 -5.51 11.74
N ALA A 196 10.46 -5.98 12.71
CA ALA A 196 10.50 -7.36 13.20
C ALA A 196 10.15 -8.39 12.10
N THR A 197 9.33 -8.00 11.13
CA THR A 197 8.99 -8.82 9.97
C THR A 197 10.04 -8.71 8.86
N MET A 198 10.99 -7.79 8.92
CA MET A 198 12.07 -7.63 7.94
C MET A 198 13.43 -7.94 8.59
N SER A 199 14.52 -7.61 7.92
CA SER A 199 15.86 -7.60 8.51
C SER A 199 16.30 -6.15 8.70
N GLU A 200 17.20 -5.85 9.64
CA GLU A 200 17.65 -4.49 10.01
C GLU A 200 18.33 -3.66 8.90
N ARG A 201 18.42 -4.20 7.67
CA ARG A 201 19.10 -3.56 6.54
C ARG A 201 18.27 -2.52 5.78
N ILE A 202 17.01 -2.30 6.17
CA ILE A 202 16.07 -1.46 5.41
C ILE A 202 15.55 -0.37 6.35
N ALA A 203 15.75 0.90 5.99
CA ALA A 203 15.16 2.02 6.70
C ALA A 203 13.65 2.02 6.45
N VAL A 204 12.84 1.85 7.51
CA VAL A 204 11.38 1.79 7.40
C VAL A 204 10.75 3.04 7.98
N GLU A 205 9.84 3.62 7.19
CA GLU A 205 8.93 4.68 7.59
C GLU A 205 7.49 4.23 7.48
N VAL A 206 6.62 4.78 8.31
CA VAL A 206 5.18 4.58 8.26
C VAL A 206 4.49 5.94 8.16
N ALA A 207 3.70 6.12 7.10
CA ALA A 207 2.88 7.29 6.85
C ALA A 207 1.39 6.93 7.02
N ILE A 208 0.72 7.57 7.99
CA ILE A 208 -0.73 7.46 8.15
C ILE A 208 -1.37 8.65 7.47
N VAL A 209 -2.32 8.35 6.57
CA VAL A 209 -3.03 9.33 5.76
C VAL A 209 -4.53 9.22 6.04
N ASP A 210 -5.23 10.35 6.03
CA ASP A 210 -6.69 10.35 6.08
C ASP A 210 -7.34 10.09 4.70
N ARG A 211 -8.66 10.26 4.60
CA ARG A 211 -9.40 10.01 3.36
C ARG A 211 -9.24 11.13 2.34
N GLN A 212 -8.83 12.32 2.79
CA GLN A 212 -8.62 13.52 2.00
C GLN A 212 -7.20 13.58 1.42
N GLY A 213 -6.28 12.78 1.96
CA GLY A 213 -4.87 12.78 1.57
C GLY A 213 -3.99 13.61 2.49
N GLU A 214 -4.51 14.02 3.66
CA GLU A 214 -3.72 14.72 4.66
C GLU A 214 -2.92 13.73 5.51
N LEU A 215 -1.68 14.11 5.82
CA LEU A 215 -0.77 13.31 6.62
C LEU A 215 -1.12 13.48 8.11
N LEU A 216 -1.52 12.38 8.75
CA LEU A 216 -1.83 12.33 10.19
C LEU A 216 -0.59 12.04 11.03
N ALA A 217 0.31 11.21 10.50
CA ALA A 217 1.56 10.87 11.14
C ALA A 217 2.57 10.40 10.10
N LEU A 218 3.84 10.74 10.32
CA LEU A 218 4.98 10.17 9.62
C LEU A 218 6.03 9.81 10.67
N VAL A 219 6.39 8.53 10.71
CA VAL A 219 7.32 8.01 11.71
C VAL A 219 8.36 7.14 11.03
N GLY A 220 9.62 7.36 11.38
CA GLY A 220 10.76 6.67 10.81
C GLY A 220 11.68 7.66 10.09
N GLY A 221 12.86 7.18 9.74
CA GLY A 221 14.01 7.95 9.29
C GLY A 221 15.26 7.16 9.62
#